data_AF-A0A4Y2MJD4-F1
#
_entry.id   AF-A0A4Y2MJD4-F1
#
_cell.length_a   1.000
_cell.length_b   1.000
_cell.length_c   1.000
_cell.angle_alpha   90.00
_cell.angle_beta   90.00
_cell.angle_gamma   90.00
#
_symmetry.space_group_name_H-M   'P 1'
#
loop_
_entity.id
_entity.type
_entity.pdbx_description
1 polymer ?
#
loop_
_entity_poly.entity_id
_entity_poly.type
_entity_poly.pdbx_seq_one_letter_code
_entity_poly.pdbx_strand_id
1 'polypeptide(L)'
;MLEMEETYRDELIKTENNETIINHEFDESECYIDKWRIVESKLISFNENFTQNAVFRYPKLKLPTFDGNIKNGLGFCGQFKKINTYPNLDDHDKFAYFLQSIEKCSSAEELIKNFPPGGESYSKALKQLQSRFGKEDFLIEVYVRDLFRPCY
;
A
#
# COMPACT_ATOMS: atom_id res chain seq x y z
N MET A 1 35.18 17.57 70.80
CA MET A 1 35.00 16.10 70.73
C MET A 1 33.52 15.77 70.63
N LEU A 2 32.68 16.27 71.54
CA LEU A 2 31.22 16.09 71.49
C LEU A 2 30.54 16.74 70.27
N GLU A 3 30.99 17.93 69.85
CA GLU A 3 30.41 18.61 68.67
C GLU A 3 30.59 17.81 67.37
N MET A 4 31.73 17.13 67.19
CA MET A 4 31.98 16.28 66.01
C MET A 4 31.06 15.05 65.94
N GLU A 5 30.64 14.53 67.10
CA GLU A 5 29.72 13.38 67.15
C GLU A 5 28.27 13.80 66.85
N GLU A 6 27.87 15.02 67.22
CA GLU A 6 26.57 15.57 66.84
C GLU A 6 26.49 15.84 65.33
N THR A 7 27.51 16.45 64.73
CA THR A 7 27.55 16.66 63.27
C THR A 7 27.48 15.35 62.49
N TYR A 8 28.17 14.31 62.97
CA TYR A 8 28.17 12.99 62.34
C TYR A 8 26.79 12.31 62.40
N ARG A 9 26.06 12.45 63.53
CA ARG A 9 24.69 11.93 63.64
C ARG A 9 23.72 12.69 62.74
N ASP A 10 23.84 14.02 62.66
CA ASP A 10 22.99 14.84 61.80
C ASP A 10 23.21 14.51 60.31
N GLU A 11 24.46 14.25 59.90
CA GLU A 11 24.78 13.81 58.54
C GLU A 11 24.21 12.42 58.22
N LEU A 12 24.25 11.48 59.18
CA LEU A 12 23.64 10.15 59.02
C LEU A 12 22.13 10.22 58.84
N ILE A 13 21.43 10.97 59.69
CA ILE A 13 19.97 11.15 59.61
C ILE A 13 19.58 11.83 58.31
N LYS A 14 20.36 12.83 57.87
CA LYS A 14 20.14 13.48 56.58
C LYS A 14 20.29 12.47 55.46
N THR A 15 21.34 11.66 55.46
CA THR A 15 21.60 10.65 54.41
C THR A 15 20.49 9.59 54.35
N GLU A 16 20.05 9.07 55.50
CA GLU A 16 18.97 8.08 55.61
C GLU A 16 17.62 8.64 55.12
N ASN A 17 17.31 9.91 55.45
CA ASN A 17 16.12 10.59 54.91
C ASN A 17 16.22 10.77 53.39
N ASN A 18 17.39 11.09 52.85
CA ASN A 18 17.59 11.25 51.41
C ASN A 18 17.39 9.91 50.68
N GLU A 19 17.96 8.82 51.21
CA GLU A 19 17.79 7.47 50.67
C GLU A 19 16.32 7.03 50.69
N THR A 20 15.60 7.34 51.77
CA THR A 20 14.17 7.02 51.90
C THR A 20 13.33 7.76 50.85
N ILE A 21 13.63 9.04 50.61
CA ILE A 21 12.93 9.84 49.58
C ILE A 21 13.24 9.31 48.17
N ILE A 22 14.50 8.97 47.88
CA ILE A 22 14.90 8.42 46.58
C ILE A 22 14.23 7.08 46.31
N ASN A 23 14.18 6.19 47.31
CA ASN A 23 13.53 4.89 47.18
C ASN A 23 12.01 5.04 46.98
N HIS A 24 11.37 5.98 47.66
CA HIS A 24 9.94 6.28 47.46
C HIS A 24 9.66 6.82 46.05
N GLU A 25 10.47 7.75 45.54
CA GLU A 25 10.35 8.27 44.17
C GLU A 25 10.63 7.17 43.12
N PHE A 26 11.56 6.26 43.40
CA PHE A 26 11.85 5.11 42.54
C PHE A 26 10.66 4.14 42.49
N ASP A 27 10.09 3.78 43.63
CA ASP A 27 8.92 2.90 43.73
C ASP A 27 7.67 3.52 43.06
N GLU A 28 7.47 4.83 43.21
CA GLU A 28 6.41 5.56 42.50
C GLU A 28 6.63 5.55 40.97
N SER A 29 7.89 5.57 40.52
CA SER A 29 8.23 5.53 39.10
C SER A 29 8.00 4.16 38.46
N GLU A 30 8.14 3.05 39.22
CA GLU A 30 7.86 1.70 38.74
C GLU A 30 6.39 1.51 38.33
N CYS A 31 5.46 2.22 38.99
CA CYS A 31 4.04 2.15 38.64
C CYS A 31 3.75 2.63 37.20
N TYR A 32 4.60 3.50 36.64
CA TYR A 32 4.49 3.96 35.25
C TYR A 32 5.04 2.94 34.26
N ILE A 33 6.09 2.22 34.64
CA ILE A 33 6.67 1.13 33.84
C ILE A 33 5.65 0.00 33.69
N ASP A 34 4.96 -0.36 34.77
CA ASP A 34 3.90 -1.38 34.73
C ASP A 34 2.73 -0.96 33.84
N LYS A 35 2.28 0.30 33.95
CA LYS A 35 1.23 0.85 33.08
C LYS A 35 1.66 0.83 31.61
N TRP A 36 2.90 1.20 31.31
CA TRP A 36 3.45 1.16 29.95
C TRP A 36 3.48 -0.27 29.39
N ARG A 37 3.95 -1.23 30.18
CA ARG A 37 4.04 -2.65 29.79
C ARG A 37 2.67 -3.28 29.52
N ILE A 38 1.65 -2.88 30.28
CA ILE A 38 0.25 -3.28 30.04
C ILE A 38 -0.25 -2.70 28.70
N VAL A 39 0.04 -1.42 28.43
CA VAL A 39 -0.34 -0.77 27.17
C VAL A 39 0.37 -1.42 25.97
N GLU A 40 1.67 -1.71 26.08
CA GLU A 40 2.42 -2.42 25.03
C GLU A 40 1.86 -3.82 24.77
N SER A 41 1.59 -4.59 25.82
CA SER A 41 0.99 -5.93 25.70
C SER A 41 -0.41 -5.87 25.05
N LYS A 42 -1.19 -4.85 25.36
CA LYS A 42 -2.50 -4.61 24.75
C LYS A 42 -2.40 -4.18 23.28
N LEU A 43 -1.38 -3.39 22.93
CA LEU A 43 -1.10 -3.01 21.55
C LEU A 43 -0.66 -4.21 20.70
N ILE A 44 0.23 -5.04 21.25
CA ILE A 44 0.71 -6.28 20.62
C ILE A 44 -0.47 -7.24 20.40
N SER A 45 -1.25 -7.52 21.44
CA SER A 45 -2.43 -8.40 21.31
C SER A 45 -3.49 -7.83 20.37
N PHE A 46 -3.70 -6.51 20.32
CA PHE A 46 -4.61 -5.90 19.36
C PHE A 46 -4.13 -6.11 17.91
N ASN A 47 -2.84 -5.96 17.65
CA ASN A 47 -2.24 -6.21 16.33
C ASN A 47 -2.24 -7.71 15.96
N GLU A 48 -2.04 -8.60 16.94
CA GLU A 48 -2.20 -10.05 16.78
C GLU A 48 -3.66 -10.42 16.45
N ASN A 49 -4.65 -9.79 17.11
CA ASN A 49 -6.06 -10.01 16.80
C ASN A 49 -6.45 -9.51 15.39
N PHE A 50 -5.85 -8.43 14.89
CA PHE A 50 -6.00 -7.98 13.50
C PHE A 50 -5.40 -8.96 12.49
N THR A 51 -4.27 -9.58 12.84
CA THR A 51 -3.61 -10.57 11.96
C THR A 51 -4.27 -11.95 12.00
N GLN A 52 -4.88 -12.36 13.12
CA GLN A 52 -5.56 -13.66 13.25
C GLN A 52 -7.01 -13.64 12.76
N ASN A 53 -7.73 -12.52 12.87
CA ASN A 53 -9.15 -12.43 12.46
C ASN A 53 -9.37 -11.86 11.04
N ALA A 54 -8.33 -11.46 10.32
CA ALA A 54 -8.44 -10.88 8.98
C ALA A 54 -7.82 -11.74 7.87
N VAL A 55 -7.86 -13.07 7.99
CA VAL A 55 -7.65 -13.93 6.81
C VAL A 55 -8.95 -13.97 5.98
N PHE A 56 -9.47 -12.81 5.61
CA PHE A 56 -10.25 -12.71 4.39
C PHE A 56 -9.27 -13.08 3.27
N ARG A 57 -9.30 -14.36 2.84
CA ARG A 57 -8.58 -14.79 1.64
C ARG A 57 -9.26 -14.14 0.45
N TYR A 58 -8.95 -12.86 0.21
CA TYR A 58 -9.35 -12.20 -1.02
C TYR A 58 -8.73 -12.99 -2.18
N PRO A 59 -9.50 -13.25 -3.25
CA PRO A 59 -8.93 -13.84 -4.44
C PRO A 59 -7.75 -12.99 -4.88
N LYS A 60 -6.63 -13.64 -5.21
CA LYS A 60 -5.43 -12.95 -5.70
C LYS A 60 -5.85 -12.08 -6.89
N LEU A 61 -5.64 -10.77 -6.77
CA LEU A 61 -5.97 -9.84 -7.83
C LEU A 61 -5.14 -10.22 -9.07
N LYS A 62 -5.83 -10.54 -10.16
CA LYS A 62 -5.18 -10.82 -11.44
C LYS A 62 -5.02 -9.51 -12.21
N LEU A 63 -3.94 -9.40 -12.97
CA LEU A 63 -3.80 -8.29 -13.92
C LEU A 63 -4.88 -8.43 -15.00
N PRO A 64 -5.49 -7.31 -15.42
CA PRO A 64 -6.43 -7.32 -16.53
C PRO A 64 -5.70 -7.74 -17.80
N THR A 65 -6.31 -8.59 -18.62
CA THR A 65 -5.78 -8.99 -19.92
C THR A 65 -6.57 -8.30 -21.03
N PHE A 66 -5.88 -7.86 -22.09
CA PHE A 66 -6.49 -7.18 -23.22
C PHE A 66 -6.10 -7.79 -24.57
N ASP A 67 -7.12 -8.22 -25.31
CA ASP A 67 -7.08 -8.88 -26.62
C ASP A 67 -7.06 -7.89 -27.79
N GLY A 68 -7.19 -6.59 -27.53
CA GLY A 68 -7.37 -5.59 -28.59
C GLY A 68 -8.77 -5.55 -29.19
N ASN A 69 -9.78 -6.14 -28.54
CA ASN A 69 -11.16 -6.01 -28.96
C ASN A 69 -11.74 -4.66 -28.49
N ILE A 70 -12.29 -3.87 -29.42
CA ILE A 70 -12.89 -2.57 -29.14
C ILE A 70 -14.01 -2.69 -28.09
N LYS A 71 -14.79 -3.77 -28.09
CA LYS A 71 -15.85 -4.03 -27.09
C LYS A 71 -15.31 -4.13 -25.66
N ASN A 72 -14.09 -4.64 -25.51
CA ASN A 72 -13.41 -4.81 -24.23
C ASN A 72 -12.53 -3.60 -23.86
N GLY A 73 -12.30 -2.67 -24.80
CA GLY A 73 -11.32 -1.59 -24.68
C GLY A 73 -11.62 -0.61 -23.54
N LEU A 74 -12.87 -0.16 -23.41
CA LEU A 74 -13.29 0.72 -22.31
C LEU A 74 -13.18 0.03 -20.96
N GLY A 75 -13.62 -1.24 -20.89
CA GLY A 75 -13.52 -2.05 -19.67
C GLY A 75 -12.07 -2.25 -19.23
N PHE A 76 -11.17 -2.49 -20.17
CA PHE A 76 -9.73 -2.57 -19.91
C PHE A 76 -9.17 -1.23 -19.41
N CYS A 77 -9.47 -0.11 -20.08
CA CYS A 77 -8.99 1.22 -19.69
C CYS A 77 -9.42 1.57 -18.26
N GLY A 78 -10.66 1.24 -17.87
CA GLY A 78 -11.16 1.45 -16.51
C GLY A 78 -10.43 0.60 -15.46
N GLN A 79 -10.17 -0.66 -15.75
CA GLN A 79 -9.42 -1.56 -14.85
C GLN A 79 -7.96 -1.15 -14.70
N PHE A 80 -7.31 -0.83 -15.81
CA PHE A 80 -5.90 -0.47 -15.87
C PHE A 80 -5.62 0.91 -15.25
N LYS A 81 -6.63 1.80 -15.18
CA LYS A 81 -6.52 3.12 -14.55
C LYS A 81 -5.97 3.06 -13.12
N LYS A 82 -6.36 2.05 -12.34
CA LYS A 82 -5.86 1.86 -10.96
C LYS A 82 -4.35 1.68 -10.89
N ILE A 83 -3.78 0.94 -11.85
CA ILE A 83 -2.34 0.69 -11.96
C ILE A 83 -1.63 1.96 -12.44
N ASN A 84 -2.19 2.62 -13.46
CA ASN A 84 -1.62 3.85 -14.02
C ASN A 84 -1.55 5.01 -13.00
N THR A 85 -2.55 5.14 -12.13
CA THR A 85 -2.59 6.21 -11.10
C THR A 85 -1.87 5.84 -9.80
N TYR A 86 -1.26 4.67 -9.71
CA TYR A 86 -0.61 4.24 -8.48
C TYR A 86 0.66 5.09 -8.22
N PRO A 87 0.75 5.81 -7.08
CA PRO A 87 1.81 6.78 -6.85
C PRO A 87 3.17 6.16 -6.54
N ASN A 88 3.18 4.94 -5.97
CA ASN A 88 4.41 4.24 -5.57
C ASN A 88 5.02 3.39 -6.70
N LEU A 89 4.54 3.53 -7.93
CA LEU A 89 5.00 2.77 -9.08
C LEU A 89 5.57 3.73 -10.12
N ASP A 90 6.81 3.49 -10.54
CA ASP A 90 7.44 4.31 -11.56
C ASP A 90 6.91 3.95 -12.97
N ASP A 91 7.21 4.79 -13.95
CA ASP A 91 6.69 4.62 -15.30
C ASP A 91 7.27 3.41 -16.03
N HIS A 92 8.48 2.98 -15.69
CA HIS A 92 9.09 1.75 -16.21
C HIS A 92 8.33 0.53 -15.71
N ASP A 93 8.09 0.43 -14.41
CA ASP A 93 7.32 -0.67 -13.84
C ASP A 93 5.87 -0.65 -14.33
N LYS A 94 5.23 0.52 -14.40
CA LYS A 94 3.90 0.67 -15.01
C LYS A 94 3.87 0.14 -16.44
N PHE A 95 4.93 0.39 -17.22
CA PHE A 95 5.00 -0.12 -18.58
C PHE A 95 5.20 -1.63 -18.62
N ALA A 96 5.98 -2.20 -17.70
CA ALA A 96 6.09 -3.65 -17.56
C ALA A 96 4.74 -4.30 -17.25
N TYR A 97 3.98 -3.75 -16.29
CA TYR A 97 2.63 -4.21 -16.00
C TYR A 97 1.68 -4.05 -17.19
N PHE A 98 1.81 -2.95 -17.94
CA PHE A 98 1.03 -2.72 -19.14
C PHE A 98 1.32 -3.78 -20.21
N LEU A 99 2.59 -4.05 -20.51
CA LEU A 99 3.00 -5.09 -21.46
C LEU A 99 2.50 -6.47 -21.04
N GLN A 100 2.55 -6.79 -19.75
CA GLN A 100 2.01 -8.04 -19.21
C GLN A 100 0.48 -8.14 -19.30
N SER A 101 -0.20 -6.99 -19.33
CA SER A 101 -1.66 -6.91 -19.46
C SER A 101 -2.13 -7.04 -20.91
N ILE A 102 -1.24 -6.94 -21.89
CA ILE A 102 -1.58 -7.14 -23.31
C ILE A 102 -1.45 -8.61 -23.66
N GLU A 103 -2.47 -9.19 -24.28
CA GLU A 103 -2.46 -10.57 -24.73
C GLU A 103 -1.53 -10.74 -25.94
N LYS A 104 -0.81 -11.86 -26.01
CA LYS A 104 0.08 -12.18 -27.13
C LYS A 104 -0.72 -12.50 -28.39
N CYS A 105 -0.14 -12.25 -29.55
CA CYS A 105 -0.76 -12.40 -30.87
C CYS A 105 -2.05 -11.59 -31.06
N SER A 106 -2.19 -10.49 -30.32
CA SER A 106 -3.40 -9.66 -30.30
C SER A 106 -3.23 -8.37 -31.11
N SER A 107 -4.35 -7.74 -31.50
CA SER A 107 -4.29 -6.44 -32.20
C SER A 107 -3.73 -5.32 -31.31
N ALA A 108 -3.88 -5.45 -29.99
CA ALA A 108 -3.26 -4.55 -29.03
C ALA A 108 -1.74 -4.72 -29.00
N GLU A 109 -1.23 -5.96 -28.98
CA GLU A 109 0.21 -6.24 -29.02
C GLU A 109 0.87 -5.66 -30.27
N GLU A 110 0.23 -5.79 -31.43
CA GLU A 110 0.73 -5.22 -32.68
C GLU A 110 0.88 -3.70 -32.65
N LEU A 111 0.07 -3.02 -31.85
CA LEU A 111 0.16 -1.58 -31.66
C LEU A 111 1.30 -1.23 -30.69
N ILE A 112 1.42 -1.99 -29.59
CA ILE A 112 2.39 -1.72 -28.52
C ILE A 112 3.82 -2.12 -28.89
N LYS A 113 4.02 -3.17 -29.71
CA LYS A 113 5.36 -3.64 -30.13
C LYS A 113 6.20 -2.57 -30.85
N ASN A 114 5.58 -1.51 -31.35
CA ASN A 114 6.26 -0.40 -32.02
C ASN A 114 6.96 0.55 -31.04
N PHE A 115 6.72 0.40 -29.75
CA PHE A 115 7.30 1.23 -28.70
C PHE A 115 8.44 0.49 -27.99
N PRO A 116 9.61 1.13 -27.79
CA PRO A 116 10.69 0.52 -27.04
C PRO A 116 10.29 0.42 -25.55
N PRO A 117 10.59 -0.71 -24.87
CA PRO A 117 10.32 -0.93 -23.44
C PRO A 117 11.13 0.07 -22.59
N GLY A 118 10.50 1.18 -22.22
CA GLY A 118 11.07 2.20 -21.36
C GLY A 118 9.99 3.16 -20.82
N GLY A 119 10.23 3.73 -19.65
CA GLY A 119 9.26 4.60 -18.96
C GLY A 119 8.83 5.82 -19.79
N GLU A 120 9.74 6.40 -20.58
CA GLU A 120 9.42 7.53 -21.47
C GLU A 120 8.42 7.16 -22.57
N SER A 121 8.43 5.91 -23.02
CA SER A 121 7.53 5.39 -24.04
C SER A 121 6.15 5.07 -23.49
N TYR A 122 6.03 4.84 -22.18
CA TYR A 122 4.80 4.41 -21.52
C TYR A 122 3.61 5.33 -21.85
N SER A 123 3.77 6.64 -21.62
CA SER A 123 2.72 7.62 -21.84
C SER A 123 2.26 7.65 -23.31
N LYS A 124 3.19 7.49 -24.25
CA LYS A 124 2.88 7.47 -25.70
C LYS A 124 2.14 6.19 -26.09
N ALA A 125 2.61 5.05 -25.61
CA ALA A 125 2.00 3.74 -25.85
C ALA A 125 0.57 3.68 -25.29
N LEU A 126 0.37 4.14 -24.05
CA LEU A 126 -0.93 4.17 -23.40
C LEU A 126 -1.92 5.10 -24.13
N LYS A 127 -1.47 6.31 -24.51
CA LYS A 127 -2.30 7.25 -25.28
C LYS A 127 -2.69 6.67 -26.65
N GLN A 128 -1.78 6.00 -27.35
CA GLN A 128 -2.09 5.41 -28.64
C GLN A 128 -3.09 4.25 -28.49
N LEU A 129 -2.95 3.43 -27.44
CA LEU A 129 -3.93 2.39 -27.12
C LEU A 129 -5.32 2.99 -26.86
N GLN A 130 -5.40 4.02 -26.00
CA GLN A 130 -6.66 4.70 -25.69
C GLN A 130 -7.29 5.37 -26.91
N SER A 131 -6.49 5.98 -27.79
CA SER A 131 -7.01 6.60 -29.01
C SER A 131 -7.64 5.59 -29.97
N ARG A 132 -7.13 4.35 -30.01
CA ARG A 132 -7.64 3.29 -30.90
C ARG A 132 -8.79 2.50 -30.29
N PHE A 133 -8.69 2.15 -29.00
CA PHE A 133 -9.61 1.20 -28.35
C PHE A 133 -10.46 1.82 -27.23
N GLY A 134 -10.15 3.03 -26.79
CA GLY A 134 -10.82 3.70 -25.67
C GLY A 134 -11.86 4.75 -26.08
N LYS A 135 -12.21 4.84 -27.38
CA LYS A 135 -13.22 5.79 -27.86
C LYS A 135 -14.60 5.14 -27.96
N GLU A 136 -15.57 5.77 -27.33
CA GLU A 136 -16.98 5.35 -27.35
C GLU A 136 -17.57 5.39 -28.76
N ASP A 137 -17.16 6.35 -29.60
CA ASP A 137 -17.65 6.49 -30.98
C ASP A 137 -17.42 5.22 -31.82
N PHE A 138 -16.21 4.64 -31.74
CA PHE A 138 -15.88 3.39 -32.45
C PHE A 138 -16.65 2.20 -31.89
N LEU A 139 -16.94 2.21 -30.59
CA LEU A 139 -17.73 1.16 -29.95
C LEU A 139 -19.19 1.20 -30.44
N ILE A 140 -19.77 2.40 -30.53
CA ILE A 140 -21.12 2.61 -31.07
C ILE A 140 -21.18 2.10 -32.51
N GLU A 141 -20.21 2.45 -33.36
CA GLU A 141 -20.15 1.99 -34.75
C GLU A 141 -20.16 0.45 -34.85
N VAL A 142 -19.37 -0.23 -34.03
CA VAL A 142 -19.34 -1.70 -33.98
C VAL A 142 -20.70 -2.27 -33.58
N TYR A 143 -21.35 -1.71 -32.56
CA TYR A 143 -22.68 -2.18 -32.13
C TYR A 143 -23.76 -1.92 -33.18
N VAL A 144 -23.76 -0.75 -33.80
CA VAL A 144 -24.67 -0.41 -34.90
C VAL A 144 -24.51 -1.40 -36.05
N ARG A 145 -23.27 -1.69 -36.46
CA ARG A 145 -23.00 -2.67 -37.51
C ARG A 145 -23.48 -4.07 -37.14
N ASP A 146 -23.32 -4.48 -35.88
CA ASP A 146 -23.81 -5.77 -35.41
C ASP A 146 -25.34 -5.85 -35.38
N LEU A 147 -26.03 -4.75 -35.05
CA LEU A 147 -27.50 -4.65 -35.09
C LEU A 147 -28.05 -4.84 -36.51
N PHE A 148 -27.37 -4.29 -37.52
CA PHE A 148 -27.76 -4.40 -38.92
C PHE A 148 -27.15 -5.60 -39.63
N ARG A 149 -26.50 -6.52 -38.91
CA ARG A 149 -25.88 -7.70 -39.50
C ARG A 149 -26.97 -8.72 -39.88
N PRO A 150 -27.14 -9.05 -41.17
CA PRO A 150 -28.14 -10.03 -41.57
C PRO A 150 -27.77 -11.42 -41.03
N CYS A 151 -28.74 -12.09 -40.42
CA CYS A 151 -28.63 -13.51 -40.06
C CYS A 151 -28.66 -14.35 -41.35
N TYR A 152 -27.56 -14.99 -41.70
CA TYR A 152 -27.49 -16.02 -42.74
C TYR A 152 -27.23 -17.38 -42.09
#